data_AF-A0A2R6WKR8-F1
#
_entry.id   AF-A0A2R6WKR8-F1
#
_cell.length_a   1.000
_cell.length_b   1.000
_cell.length_c   1.000
_cell.angle_alpha   90.00
_cell.angle_beta   90.00
_cell.angle_gamma   90.00
#
_symmetry.space_group_name_H-M   'P 1'
#
loop_
_entity.id
_entity.type
_entity.pdbx_description
1 polymer ?
#
loop_
_entity_poly.entity_id
_entity_poly.type
_entity_poly.pdbx_seq_one_letter_code
_entity_poly.pdbx_strand_id
1 'polypeptide(L)'
;MNFLEELCIDIILFWISGSTPEGLVVCQNRLVREAVDALIDNGFLGQLMIDSHNIPYKSFSGLIEGKEGSFRGDLLGRSVDYPGRSVSGVGPFLPLHQCGLP
;
A
#
# COMPACT_ATOMS: atom_id res chain seq x y z
N MET A 1 14.10 -2.04 23.24
CA MET A 1 12.68 -1.64 23.10
C MET A 1 12.23 -0.58 24.10
N ASN A 2 12.86 -0.39 25.27
CA ASN A 2 12.33 0.54 26.29
C ASN A 2 13.07 1.89 26.39
N PHE A 3 14.25 2.04 25.75
CA PHE A 3 15.06 3.26 25.89
C PHE A 3 14.77 4.32 24.81
N LEU A 4 14.21 3.91 23.66
CA LEU A 4 13.84 4.82 22.56
C LEU A 4 12.44 5.42 22.78
N GLU A 5 11.52 4.68 23.40
CA GLU A 5 10.17 5.15 23.72
C GLU A 5 10.20 6.22 24.82
N GLU A 6 10.96 6.02 25.91
CA GLU A 6 11.09 7.03 26.98
C GLU A 6 11.76 8.31 26.48
N LEU A 7 12.81 8.20 25.67
CA LEU A 7 13.51 9.35 25.11
C LEU A 7 12.63 10.13 24.11
N CYS A 8 11.75 9.44 23.38
CA CYS A 8 10.80 10.06 22.47
C CYS A 8 9.72 10.84 23.25
N ILE A 9 9.22 10.30 24.36
CA ILE A 9 8.25 10.97 25.23
C ILE A 9 8.87 12.20 25.91
N ASP A 10 10.12 12.10 26.42
CA ASP A 10 10.84 13.23 27.00
C ASP A 10 11.14 14.33 25.97
N ILE A 11 11.50 13.95 24.74
CA ILE A 11 11.67 14.90 23.63
C ILE A 11 10.34 15.60 23.33
N ILE A 12 9.22 14.87 23.25
CA ILE A 12 7.89 15.45 22.98
C ILE A 12 7.43 16.39 24.10
N LEU A 13 7.69 16.05 25.37
CA LEU A 13 7.41 16.93 26.51
C LEU A 13 8.27 18.21 26.48
N PHE A 14 9.53 18.11 26.07
CA PHE A 14 10.41 19.26 25.86
C PHE A 14 9.96 20.14 24.67
N TRP A 15 9.41 19.54 23.62
CA TRP A 15 8.83 20.23 22.45
C TRP A 15 7.62 21.10 22.80
N ILE A 16 6.80 20.71 23.79
CA ILE A 16 5.59 21.44 24.20
C ILE A 16 5.93 22.63 25.12
N SER A 17 7.08 22.61 25.81
CA SER A 17 7.42 23.59 26.85
C SER A 17 8.00 24.93 26.34
N GLY A 18 8.17 25.10 25.01
CA GLY A 18 8.21 26.44 24.41
C GLY A 18 9.59 27.09 24.23
N SER A 19 10.66 26.32 24.06
CA SER A 19 11.95 26.86 23.56
C SER A 19 12.58 25.89 22.58
N THR A 20 11.99 25.83 21.40
CA THR A 20 12.42 24.97 20.31
C THR A 20 13.61 25.63 19.59
N PRO A 21 14.85 25.10 19.71
CA PRO A 21 15.97 25.64 18.95
C PRO A 21 15.72 25.48 17.44
N GLU A 22 16.13 26.46 16.64
CA GLU A 22 15.85 26.51 15.19
C GLU A 22 16.26 25.22 14.44
N GLY A 23 17.36 24.57 14.87
CA GLY A 23 17.80 23.29 14.30
C GLY A 23 16.82 22.14 14.51
N LEU A 24 16.05 22.16 15.60
CA LEU A 24 15.06 21.11 15.91
C LEU A 24 13.83 21.23 14.99
N VAL A 25 13.45 22.45 14.60
CA VAL A 25 12.40 22.71 13.60
C VAL A 25 12.82 22.20 12.22
N VAL A 26 14.08 22.38 11.84
CA VAL A 26 14.62 21.84 10.58
C VAL A 26 14.59 20.30 10.58
N CYS A 27 14.97 19.67 11.70
CA CYS A 27 14.91 18.21 11.85
C CYS A 27 13.48 17.67 11.75
N GLN A 28 12.50 18.34 12.37
CA GLN A 28 11.10 17.96 12.27
C GLN A 28 10.56 18.09 10.84
N ASN A 29 10.84 19.20 10.17
CA ASN A 29 10.44 19.39 8.78
C ASN A 29 11.02 18.32 7.87
N ARG A 30 12.25 17.84 8.14
CA ARG A 30 12.85 16.72 7.42
C ARG A 30 12.09 15.41 7.67
N LEU A 31 11.76 15.09 8.92
CA LEU A 31 11.01 13.86 9.25
C LEU A 31 9.60 13.85 8.62
N VAL A 32 8.91 15.00 8.67
CA VAL A 32 7.59 15.14 8.03
C VAL A 32 7.71 14.97 6.51
N ARG A 33 8.74 15.56 5.91
CA ARG A 33 8.99 15.43 4.47
C ARG A 33 9.28 13.97 4.08
N GLU A 34 10.14 13.27 4.82
CA GLU A 34 10.45 11.86 4.58
C GLU A 34 9.21 10.97 4.71
N ALA A 35 8.34 11.25 5.69
CA ALA A 35 7.08 10.53 5.86
C ALA A 35 6.11 10.76 4.69
N VAL A 36 6.00 12.01 4.20
CA VAL A 36 5.15 12.36 3.05
C VAL A 36 5.71 11.74 1.76
N ASP A 37 7.02 11.82 1.56
CA ASP A 37 7.68 11.25 0.38
C ASP A 37 7.49 9.72 0.35
N ALA A 38 7.66 9.02 1.48
CA ALA A 38 7.43 7.57 1.57
C ALA A 38 5.96 7.15 1.36
N LEU A 39 5.01 7.98 1.79
CA LEU A 39 3.57 7.74 1.56
C LEU A 39 3.22 7.80 0.07
N ILE A 40 3.79 8.78 -0.65
CA ILE A 40 3.53 8.98 -2.08
C ILE A 40 4.29 7.96 -2.92
N ASP A 41 5.58 7.79 -2.66
CA ASP A 41 6.46 6.84 -3.34
C ASP A 41 7.57 6.34 -2.41
N ASN A 42 7.37 5.13 -1.89
CA ASN A 42 8.28 4.45 -0.97
C ASN A 42 9.60 4.03 -1.66
N GLY A 43 9.65 3.99 -3.00
CA GLY A 43 10.80 3.48 -3.77
C GLY A 43 11.76 4.55 -4.28
N PHE A 44 11.37 5.82 -4.32
CA PHE A 44 12.12 6.86 -5.04
C PHE A 44 13.46 7.23 -4.38
N LEU A 45 13.53 7.18 -3.05
CA LEU A 45 14.70 7.65 -2.28
C LEU A 45 15.63 6.53 -1.81
N GLY A 46 15.47 5.30 -2.32
CA GLY A 46 16.36 4.16 -2.07
C GLY A 46 16.28 3.53 -0.67
N GLN A 47 15.64 4.20 0.29
CA GLN A 47 15.28 3.63 1.59
C GLN A 47 13.80 3.29 1.62
N LEU A 48 13.49 2.02 1.35
CA LEU A 48 12.14 1.50 1.49
C LEU A 48 11.79 1.44 2.98
N MET A 49 10.70 2.13 3.36
CA MET A 49 10.05 1.87 4.64
C MET A 49 9.49 0.45 4.61
N ILE A 50 10.03 -0.38 5.49
CA ILE A 50 9.68 -1.79 5.63
C ILE A 50 8.93 -2.00 6.94
N ASP A 51 7.96 -2.90 6.89
CA ASP A 51 7.27 -3.39 8.06
C ASP A 51 8.19 -4.26 8.94
N SER A 52 7.72 -4.59 10.15
CA SER A 52 8.38 -5.52 11.08
C SER A 52 8.64 -6.90 10.45
N HIS A 53 7.90 -7.25 9.41
CA HIS A 53 8.06 -8.50 8.63
C HIS A 53 8.96 -8.36 7.40
N ASN A 54 9.74 -7.27 7.25
CA ASN A 54 10.54 -6.95 6.06
C ASN A 54 9.73 -6.82 4.76
N ILE A 55 8.43 -6.54 4.87
CA ILE A 55 7.56 -6.30 3.71
C ILE A 55 7.55 -4.78 3.48
N PRO A 56 7.91 -4.28 2.29
CA PRO A 56 7.85 -2.85 2.01
C PRO A 56 6.38 -2.38 2.02
N TYR A 57 6.13 -1.22 2.66
CA TYR A 57 4.80 -0.63 2.62
C TYR A 57 4.42 -0.24 1.18
N LYS A 58 3.16 -0.48 0.80
CA LYS A 58 2.62 -0.11 -0.50
C LYS A 58 2.35 1.40 -0.52
N SER A 59 3.05 2.12 -1.40
CA SER A 59 2.84 3.56 -1.61
C SER A 59 1.56 3.84 -2.38
N PHE A 60 1.10 5.09 -2.36
CA PHE A 60 -0.06 5.53 -3.15
C PHE A 60 0.16 5.34 -4.66
N SER A 61 1.36 5.64 -5.15
CA SER A 61 1.78 5.34 -6.52
C SER A 61 1.64 3.84 -6.85
N GLY A 62 2.13 2.96 -5.97
CA GLY A 62 2.01 1.51 -6.14
C GLY A 62 0.59 0.97 -5.98
N LEU A 63 -0.34 1.72 -5.38
CA LEU A 63 -1.76 1.38 -5.33
C LEU A 63 -2.46 1.67 -6.67
N ILE A 64 -2.03 2.69 -7.38
CA ILE A 64 -2.63 3.08 -8.67
C ILE A 64 -1.99 2.30 -9.81
N GLU A 65 -0.66 2.22 -9.81
CA GLU A 65 0.13 1.60 -10.88
C GLU A 65 0.41 0.12 -10.63
N GLY A 66 0.84 -0.57 -11.69
CA GLY A 66 1.19 -1.99 -11.63
C GLY A 66 0.03 -2.96 -11.89
N LYS A 67 0.34 -4.25 -11.89
CA LYS A 67 -0.62 -5.33 -12.20
C LYS A 67 -1.70 -5.48 -11.13
N GLU A 68 -1.32 -5.29 -9.87
CA GLU A 68 -2.22 -5.27 -8.70
C GLU A 68 -2.66 -3.83 -8.34
N GLY A 69 -2.49 -2.89 -9.26
CA GLY A 69 -2.97 -1.53 -9.10
C GLY A 69 -4.48 -1.44 -9.34
N SER A 70 -5.15 -0.52 -8.65
CA SER A 70 -6.60 -0.31 -8.75
C SER A 70 -7.06 0.00 -10.18
N PHE A 71 -6.20 0.62 -11.00
CA PHE A 71 -6.53 0.88 -12.40
C PHE A 71 -6.77 -0.41 -13.20
N ARG A 72 -5.93 -1.43 -13.02
CA ARG A 72 -6.06 -2.70 -13.76
C ARG A 72 -6.98 -3.70 -13.05
N GLY A 73 -6.95 -3.73 -11.72
CA GLY A 73 -7.76 -4.62 -10.91
C GLY A 73 -9.22 -4.20 -10.80
N ASP A 74 -9.50 -2.93 -10.52
CA ASP A 74 -10.85 -2.50 -10.16
C ASP A 74 -11.58 -1.80 -11.31
N LEU A 75 -10.86 -0.95 -12.07
CA LEU A 75 -11.47 -0.18 -13.16
C LEU A 75 -11.61 -1.00 -14.45
N LEU A 76 -10.64 -1.86 -14.78
CA LEU A 76 -10.67 -2.65 -16.02
C LEU A 76 -11.25 -4.06 -15.86
N GLY A 77 -11.30 -4.62 -14.64
CA GLY A 77 -11.69 -6.01 -14.44
C GLY A 77 -12.36 -6.28 -13.10
N ARG A 78 -13.63 -5.90 -12.96
CA ARG A 78 -14.36 -6.09 -11.70
C ARG A 78 -15.04 -7.46 -11.62
N SER A 79 -15.10 -8.02 -10.41
CA SER A 79 -15.92 -9.21 -10.12
C SER A 79 -17.41 -8.89 -10.28
N VAL A 80 -18.16 -9.83 -10.87
CA VAL A 80 -19.58 -9.67 -11.23
C VAL A 80 -20.43 -10.69 -10.46
N ASP A 81 -21.67 -10.32 -10.14
CA ASP A 81 -22.57 -11.04 -9.22
C ASP A 81 -23.17 -12.34 -9.76
N TYR A 82 -23.19 -12.56 -11.08
CA TYR A 82 -23.62 -13.82 -11.68
C TYR A 82 -22.46 -14.57 -12.34
N PRO A 83 -21.45 -15.05 -11.57
CA PRO A 83 -20.35 -15.82 -12.14
C PRO A 83 -20.74 -17.28 -12.29
N GLY A 84 -20.31 -17.90 -13.40
CA GLY A 84 -20.38 -19.34 -13.60
C GLY A 84 -19.02 -19.87 -14.02
N ARG A 85 -18.49 -20.87 -13.32
CA ARG A 85 -17.33 -21.66 -13.75
C ARG A 85 -17.63 -23.14 -13.53
N SER A 86 -17.42 -23.95 -14.55
CA SER A 86 -17.58 -25.40 -14.49
C SER A 86 -16.52 -26.08 -15.36
N VAL A 87 -16.28 -27.37 -15.15
CA VAL A 87 -15.38 -28.16 -15.96
C VAL A 87 -16.06 -28.47 -17.30
N SER A 88 -15.45 -28.09 -18.41
CA SER A 88 -15.97 -28.38 -19.74
C SER A 88 -15.70 -29.85 -20.13
N GLY A 89 -16.76 -30.60 -20.40
CA GLY A 89 -16.69 -31.92 -21.04
C GLY A 89 -16.91 -31.84 -22.56
N VAL A 90 -16.57 -32.92 -23.29
CA VAL A 90 -16.86 -33.02 -24.73
C VAL A 90 -18.34 -33.37 -24.91
N GLY A 91 -19.06 -32.55 -25.66
CA GLY A 91 -20.48 -32.76 -25.98
C GLY A 91 -20.70 -33.05 -27.46
N PRO A 92 -20.48 -34.29 -27.92
CA PRO A 92 -20.40 -34.63 -29.35
C PRO A 92 -21.74 -34.55 -30.10
N PHE A 93 -22.87 -34.49 -29.39
CA PHE A 93 -24.22 -34.42 -29.96
C PHE A 93 -24.83 -33.01 -29.92
N LEU A 94 -24.12 -32.02 -29.36
CA LEU A 94 -24.61 -30.66 -29.28
C LEU A 94 -24.38 -29.93 -30.62
N PRO A 95 -25.37 -29.24 -31.17
CA PRO A 95 -25.17 -28.36 -32.32
C PRO A 95 -24.32 -27.14 -31.93
N LEU A 96 -23.67 -26.49 -32.91
CA LEU A 96 -22.67 -25.42 -32.71
C LEU A 96 -23.13 -24.24 -31.83
N HIS A 97 -24.44 -23.97 -31.79
CA HIS A 97 -25.03 -22.85 -31.05
C HIS A 97 -25.48 -23.21 -29.63
N GLN A 98 -25.32 -24.48 -29.19
CA GLN A 98 -25.74 -24.95 -27.88
C GLN A 98 -24.53 -25.24 -26.99
N CYS A 99 -24.70 -25.03 -25.69
CA CYS A 99 -23.75 -25.45 -24.66
C CYS A 99 -24.48 -26.23 -23.57
N GLY A 100 -23.81 -27.24 -23.01
CA GLY A 100 -24.31 -27.97 -21.85
C GLY A 100 -24.00 -27.16 -20.59
N LEU A 101 -25.02 -26.51 -20.04
CA LEU A 101 -24.96 -25.97 -18.67
C LEU A 101 -25.30 -27.12 -17.70
N PRO A 102 -24.57 -27.26 -16.58
CA PRO A 102 -24.92 -28.23 -15.55
C PRO A 102 -26.31 -27.97 -14.95
#